data_AF-A0A964YHD8-F1
#
_entry.id   AF-A0A964YHD8-F1
#
_cell.length_a   1.000
_cell.length_b   1.000
_cell.length_c   1.000
_cell.angle_alpha   90.00
_cell.angle_beta   90.00
_cell.angle_gamma   90.00
#
_symmetry.space_group_name_H-M   'P 1'
#
loop_
_entity.id
_entity.type
_entity.pdbx_description
1 polymer ?
#
loop_
_entity_poly.entity_id
_entity_poly.type
_entity_poly.pdbx_seq_one_letter_code
_entity_poly.pdbx_strand_id
1 'polypeptide(L)'
;MKSYIFALLALSFTLAFGQNKKGKNFYELKVYEYKTLQQEAVIDQFLSDAFIPYLHRKGIKHVGAFTGRANDTSAIKKLYVLIPYKSMDEIPKINTALFSDQEVATKGAAYLDASPDAAPYARIVTYIIEGFRFSPTLTLPKLSSSFEDKVYELRSYEGPTEKRYRKKVEMFNEGGEIDLFARLNFNAVFYGEVISGPTMPNLMYMTSFENKEDRDAHWKAFSNDPQWKELSSRKE
;
A
#
# COMPACT_ATOMS: atom_id res chain seq x y z
N MET A 1 26.86 -45.06 -57.35
CA MET A 1 26.45 -43.69 -56.96
C MET A 1 26.41 -43.63 -55.45
N LYS A 2 27.26 -42.78 -54.83
CA LYS A 2 27.29 -42.60 -53.38
C LYS A 2 26.21 -41.57 -53.00
N SER A 3 25.13 -42.02 -52.36
CA SER A 3 24.11 -41.12 -51.82
C SER A 3 24.54 -40.63 -50.44
N TYR A 4 24.70 -39.32 -50.29
CA TYR A 4 24.90 -38.65 -49.01
C TYR A 4 23.55 -38.11 -48.53
N ILE A 5 23.07 -38.60 -47.39
CA ILE A 5 21.87 -38.08 -46.72
C ILE A 5 22.29 -36.87 -45.89
N PHE A 6 21.86 -35.67 -46.28
CA PHE A 6 21.96 -34.47 -45.46
C PHE A 6 20.78 -34.45 -44.48
N ALA A 7 21.07 -34.70 -43.21
CA ALA A 7 20.11 -34.46 -42.12
C ALA A 7 20.15 -32.97 -41.76
N LEU A 8 19.09 -32.23 -42.10
CA LEU A 8 18.90 -30.84 -41.70
C LEU A 8 18.38 -30.81 -40.26
N LEU A 9 19.24 -30.46 -39.31
CA LEU A 9 18.86 -30.25 -37.91
C LEU A 9 18.19 -28.87 -37.80
N ALA A 10 16.86 -28.83 -37.78
CA ALA A 10 16.13 -27.59 -37.51
C ALA A 10 16.21 -27.26 -36.01
N LEU A 11 17.13 -26.37 -35.65
CA LEU A 11 17.24 -25.82 -34.31
C LEU A 11 16.13 -24.80 -34.09
N SER A 12 15.01 -25.22 -33.50
CA SER A 12 13.95 -24.32 -33.07
C SER A 12 14.41 -23.49 -31.87
N PHE A 13 14.91 -22.28 -32.12
CA PHE A 13 15.10 -21.26 -31.09
C PHE A 13 13.73 -20.74 -30.64
N THR A 14 13.16 -21.33 -29.59
CA THR A 14 12.10 -20.67 -28.83
C THR A 14 12.72 -19.49 -28.09
N LEU A 15 12.56 -18.29 -28.64
CA LEU A 15 12.69 -17.03 -27.90
C LEU A 15 11.61 -17.04 -26.80
N ALA A 16 11.95 -17.60 -25.65
CA ALA A 16 11.19 -17.36 -24.44
C ALA A 16 11.37 -15.87 -24.13
N PHE A 17 10.37 -15.06 -24.46
CA PHE A 17 10.18 -13.76 -23.85
C PHE A 17 9.97 -14.00 -22.35
N GLY A 18 11.07 -14.08 -21.61
CA GLY A 18 11.05 -13.97 -20.17
C GLY A 18 10.55 -12.57 -19.85
N GLN A 19 9.23 -12.42 -19.69
CA GLN A 19 8.72 -11.32 -18.89
C GLN A 19 9.39 -11.46 -17.54
N ASN A 20 10.29 -10.54 -17.24
CA ASN A 20 10.91 -10.40 -15.94
C ASN A 20 9.76 -10.04 -14.98
N LYS A 21 9.04 -11.05 -14.49
CA LYS A 21 7.95 -10.88 -13.53
C LYS A 21 8.60 -10.40 -12.26
N LYS A 22 8.75 -9.08 -12.13
CA LYS A 22 9.06 -8.46 -10.84
C LYS A 22 8.05 -9.02 -9.85
N GLY A 23 8.54 -9.64 -8.77
CA GLY A 23 7.68 -10.13 -7.70
C GLY A 23 6.80 -8.99 -7.21
N LYS A 24 5.54 -9.30 -6.89
CA LYS A 24 4.63 -8.33 -6.29
C LYS A 24 5.00 -8.10 -4.83
N ASN A 25 4.82 -6.88 -4.35
CA ASN A 25 4.73 -6.62 -2.93
C ASN A 25 3.36 -7.01 -2.40
N PHE A 26 3.35 -7.46 -1.16
CA PHE A 26 2.18 -7.52 -0.31
C PHE A 26 2.28 -6.38 0.70
N TYR A 27 1.17 -5.77 1.08
CA TYR A 27 1.14 -4.72 2.06
C TYR A 27 0.26 -5.12 3.23
N GLU A 28 0.77 -4.95 4.45
CA GLU A 28 -0.05 -4.92 5.65
C GLU A 28 -0.36 -3.45 5.96
N LEU A 29 -1.63 -3.08 5.90
CA LEU A 29 -2.09 -1.78 6.39
C LEU A 29 -2.77 -1.99 7.75
N LYS A 30 -2.09 -1.57 8.81
CA LYS A 30 -2.65 -1.53 10.18
C LYS A 30 -3.28 -0.17 10.41
N VAL A 31 -4.50 -0.14 10.93
CA VAL A 31 -5.22 1.08 11.30
C VAL A 31 -5.54 1.01 12.78
N TYR A 32 -4.87 1.83 13.57
CA TYR A 32 -5.12 2.01 14.99
C TYR A 32 -6.27 3.00 15.15
N GLU A 33 -7.36 2.55 15.78
CA GLU A 33 -8.47 3.40 16.20
C GLU A 33 -8.31 3.76 17.67
N TYR A 34 -8.26 5.05 17.98
CA TYR A 34 -8.05 5.58 19.33
C TYR A 34 -8.92 6.81 19.60
N LYS A 35 -8.97 7.29 20.85
CA LYS A 35 -9.88 8.36 21.27
C LYS A 35 -9.20 9.53 21.96
N THR A 36 -8.02 9.33 22.54
CA THR A 36 -7.36 10.33 23.37
C THR A 36 -5.96 10.67 22.88
N LEU A 37 -5.47 11.87 23.21
CA LEU A 37 -4.08 12.28 22.92
C LEU A 37 -3.06 11.41 23.65
N GLN A 38 -3.40 10.90 24.83
CA GLN A 38 -2.53 9.97 25.57
C GLN A 38 -2.37 8.65 24.80
N GLN A 39 -3.46 8.11 24.24
CA GLN A 39 -3.40 6.92 23.38
C GLN A 39 -2.53 7.18 22.14
N GLU A 40 -2.72 8.33 21.49
CA GLU A 40 -1.90 8.74 20.35
C GLU A 40 -0.41 8.76 20.69
N ALA A 41 -0.04 9.42 21.80
CA ALA A 41 1.35 9.52 22.22
C ALA A 41 1.97 8.15 22.52
N VAL A 42 1.22 7.22 23.14
CA VAL A 42 1.71 5.86 23.43
C VAL A 42 1.88 5.05 22.14
N ILE A 43 0.96 5.17 21.19
CA ILE A 43 1.09 4.52 19.87
C ILE A 43 2.30 5.10 19.12
N ASP A 44 2.41 6.42 19.04
CA ASP A 44 3.49 7.12 18.32
C ASP A 44 4.87 6.73 18.88
N GLN A 45 5.03 6.76 20.21
CA GLN A 45 6.26 6.33 20.87
C GLN A 45 6.61 4.88 20.53
N PHE A 46 5.63 3.97 20.61
CA PHE A 46 5.85 2.57 20.27
C PHE A 46 6.28 2.38 18.82
N LEU A 47 5.64 3.10 17.89
CA LEU A 47 5.96 3.01 16.47
C LEU A 47 7.36 3.55 16.18
N SER A 48 7.68 4.74 16.70
CA SER A 48 8.98 5.41 16.52
C SER A 48 10.13 4.61 17.12
N ASP A 49 10.00 4.17 18.36
CA ASP A 49 11.15 3.69 19.13
C ASP A 49 11.35 2.18 19.06
N ALA A 50 10.26 1.42 18.87
CA ALA A 50 10.29 -0.03 18.93
C ALA A 50 9.91 -0.67 17.59
N PHE A 51 8.71 -0.40 17.08
CA PHE A 51 8.13 -1.19 15.98
C PHE A 51 8.78 -0.91 14.62
N ILE A 52 8.92 0.34 14.20
CA ILE A 52 9.56 0.68 12.91
C ILE A 52 11.04 0.28 12.91
N PRO A 53 11.85 0.59 13.96
CA PRO A 53 13.21 0.08 14.06
C PRO A 53 13.31 -1.44 13.98
N TYR A 54 12.39 -2.17 14.62
CA TYR A 54 12.30 -3.62 14.51
C TYR A 54 12.06 -4.09 13.06
N LEU A 55 11.09 -3.49 12.36
CA LEU A 55 10.83 -3.81 10.94
C LEU A 55 12.07 -3.53 10.07
N HIS A 56 12.79 -2.44 10.33
CA HIS A 56 14.05 -2.12 9.66
C HIS A 56 15.11 -3.22 9.91
N ARG A 57 15.27 -3.70 11.16
CA ARG A 57 16.17 -4.82 11.49
C ARG A 57 15.74 -6.13 10.81
N LYS A 58 14.44 -6.31 10.52
CA LYS A 58 13.91 -7.44 9.72
C LYS A 58 14.02 -7.24 8.20
N GLY A 59 14.62 -6.13 7.76
CA GLY A 59 14.90 -5.86 6.34
C GLY A 59 13.79 -5.12 5.60
N ILE A 60 12.73 -4.69 6.28
CA ILE A 60 11.67 -3.85 5.72
C ILE A 60 12.08 -2.40 5.87
N LYS A 61 12.64 -1.80 4.81
CA LYS A 61 13.27 -0.47 4.88
C LYS A 61 12.31 0.72 4.74
N HIS A 62 11.11 0.49 4.23
CA HIS A 62 10.18 1.55 3.85
C HIS A 62 8.85 1.31 4.54
N VAL A 63 8.71 1.81 5.77
CA VAL A 63 7.46 1.76 6.53
C VAL A 63 6.90 3.18 6.59
N GLY A 64 5.60 3.33 6.31
CA GLY A 64 4.91 4.60 6.43
C GLY A 64 4.01 4.60 7.66
N ALA A 65 4.06 5.64 8.49
CA ALA A 65 3.12 5.90 9.57
C ALA A 65 2.45 7.27 9.32
N PHE A 66 1.12 7.31 9.40
CA PHE A 66 0.33 8.47 8.99
C PHE A 66 -0.81 8.72 9.97
N THR A 67 -1.03 9.98 10.31
CA THR A 67 -2.20 10.43 11.09
C THR A 67 -3.05 11.37 10.26
N GLY A 68 -4.30 11.56 10.68
CA GLY A 68 -5.17 12.59 10.09
C GLY A 68 -4.58 13.98 10.32
N ARG A 69 -4.81 14.91 9.39
CA ARG A 69 -4.40 16.32 9.58
C ARG A 69 -5.16 16.95 10.75
N ALA A 70 -4.53 17.96 11.37
CA ALA A 70 -5.15 18.79 12.40
C ALA A 70 -6.51 19.32 11.91
N ASN A 71 -7.51 19.30 12.80
CA ASN A 71 -8.94 19.57 12.58
C ASN A 71 -9.84 18.38 12.24
N ASP A 72 -9.35 17.15 12.34
CA ASP A 72 -10.27 16.02 12.44
C ASP A 72 -11.13 16.17 13.72
N THR A 73 -12.45 16.22 13.58
CA THR A 73 -13.42 16.30 14.69
C THR A 73 -14.02 14.95 15.07
N SER A 74 -13.58 13.87 14.41
CA SER A 74 -14.02 12.51 14.70
C SER A 74 -13.77 12.15 16.16
N ALA A 75 -14.77 11.53 16.79
CA ALA A 75 -14.64 10.96 18.14
C ALA A 75 -13.69 9.75 18.17
N ILE A 76 -13.48 9.10 17.02
CA ILE A 76 -12.53 8.01 16.84
C ILE A 76 -11.47 8.47 15.84
N LYS A 77 -10.25 8.66 16.35
CA LYS A 77 -9.06 8.99 15.59
C LYS A 77 -8.45 7.75 14.96
N LYS A 78 -7.70 7.95 13.88
CA LYS A 78 -7.05 6.87 13.13
C LYS A 78 -5.59 7.19 12.87
N LEU A 79 -4.72 6.21 13.17
CA LEU A 79 -3.33 6.19 12.76
C LEU A 79 -3.12 4.98 11.84
N TYR A 80 -2.51 5.20 10.69
CA TYR A 80 -2.30 4.21 9.64
C TYR A 80 -0.82 3.83 9.57
N VAL A 81 -0.51 2.54 9.53
CA VAL A 81 0.84 2.03 9.32
C VAL A 81 0.84 1.11 8.10
N LEU A 82 1.57 1.51 7.06
CA LEU A 82 1.74 0.76 5.82
C LEU A 82 3.09 0.04 5.83
N ILE A 83 3.04 -1.29 5.74
CA ILE A 83 4.23 -2.16 5.81
C ILE A 83 4.31 -3.00 4.52
N PRO A 84 5.33 -2.81 3.68
CA PRO A 84 5.53 -3.61 2.47
C PRO A 84 6.34 -4.88 2.76
N TYR A 85 5.88 -5.99 2.21
CA TYR A 85 6.52 -7.31 2.26
C TYR A 85 6.82 -7.79 0.84
N LYS A 86 7.84 -8.64 0.70
CA LYS A 86 8.18 -9.29 -0.56
C LYS A 86 7.40 -10.58 -0.76
N SER A 87 6.90 -11.17 0.33
CA SER A 87 6.09 -12.37 0.31
C SER A 87 5.05 -12.38 1.44
N MET A 88 3.90 -12.98 1.18
CA MET A 88 2.79 -13.05 2.13
C MET A 88 3.14 -13.85 3.41
N ASP A 89 4.06 -14.81 3.32
CA ASP A 89 4.49 -15.62 4.46
C ASP A 89 5.40 -14.87 5.45
N GLU A 90 5.95 -13.71 5.06
CA GLU A 90 6.74 -12.85 5.95
C GLU A 90 5.86 -12.22 7.04
N ILE A 91 4.60 -11.93 6.75
CA ILE A 91 3.68 -11.22 7.65
C ILE A 91 3.52 -11.94 9.00
N PRO A 92 3.06 -13.22 9.06
CA PRO A 92 2.93 -13.92 10.34
C PRO A 92 4.28 -14.12 11.03
N LYS A 93 5.35 -14.43 10.27
CA LYS A 93 6.69 -14.66 10.84
C LYS A 93 7.21 -13.42 11.56
N ILE A 94 7.11 -12.26 10.93
CA ILE A 94 7.59 -10.99 11.49
C ILE A 94 6.70 -10.53 12.64
N ASN A 95 5.38 -10.68 12.53
CA ASN A 95 4.46 -10.28 13.60
C ASN A 95 4.61 -11.16 14.86
N THR A 96 4.83 -12.47 14.71
CA THR A 96 5.08 -13.35 15.86
C THR A 96 6.47 -13.12 16.48
N ALA A 97 7.51 -12.94 15.66
CA ALA A 97 8.86 -12.73 16.16
C ALA A 97 9.04 -11.40 16.93
N LEU A 98 8.12 -10.45 16.79
CA LEU A 98 8.08 -9.18 17.52
C LEU A 98 8.12 -9.40 19.03
N PHE A 99 7.35 -10.37 19.53
CA PHE A 99 7.19 -10.63 20.97
C PHE A 99 8.40 -11.31 21.62
N SER A 100 9.38 -11.74 20.82
CA SER A 100 10.64 -12.30 21.31
C SER A 100 11.83 -11.35 21.12
N ASP A 101 11.59 -10.13 20.61
CA ASP A 101 12.63 -9.14 20.40
C ASP A 101 12.84 -8.29 21.66
N GLN A 102 14.06 -8.35 22.21
CA GLN A 102 14.42 -7.68 23.47
C GLN A 102 14.37 -6.14 23.37
N GLU A 103 14.73 -5.58 22.21
CA GLU A 103 14.71 -4.13 22.01
C GLU A 103 13.26 -3.64 21.94
N VAL A 104 12.38 -4.40 21.30
CA VAL A 104 10.94 -4.16 21.28
C VAL A 104 10.33 -4.27 22.67
N ALA A 105 10.64 -5.34 23.42
CA ALA A 105 10.12 -5.52 24.77
C ALA A 105 10.54 -4.35 25.68
N THR A 106 11.78 -3.87 25.55
CA THR A 106 12.30 -2.78 26.38
C THR A 106 11.74 -1.41 25.98
N LYS A 107 11.80 -1.06 24.69
CA LYS A 107 11.40 0.26 24.19
C LYS A 107 9.89 0.39 24.01
N GLY A 108 9.19 -0.72 23.82
CA GLY A 108 7.75 -0.78 23.61
C GLY A 108 6.93 -1.12 24.86
N ALA A 109 7.56 -1.28 26.03
CA ALA A 109 6.90 -1.73 27.26
C ALA A 109 5.64 -0.91 27.61
N ALA A 110 5.70 0.42 27.49
CA ALA A 110 4.55 1.29 27.78
C ALA A 110 3.30 1.00 26.92
N TYR A 111 3.50 0.45 25.71
CA TYR A 111 2.43 0.03 24.81
C TYR A 111 2.08 -1.45 24.99
N LEU A 112 3.08 -2.34 25.06
CA LEU A 112 2.89 -3.79 25.08
C LEU A 112 2.35 -4.30 26.42
N ASP A 113 2.78 -3.68 27.52
CA ASP A 113 2.44 -4.08 28.89
C ASP A 113 1.37 -3.15 29.50
N ALA A 114 0.71 -2.34 28.68
CA ALA A 114 -0.34 -1.44 29.12
C ALA A 114 -1.48 -2.21 29.81
N SER A 115 -1.95 -1.69 30.95
CA SER A 115 -3.10 -2.29 31.64
C SER A 115 -4.39 -2.10 30.84
N PRO A 116 -5.44 -2.90 31.11
CA PRO A 116 -6.73 -2.73 30.43
C PRO A 116 -7.32 -1.31 30.53
N ASP A 117 -7.11 -0.63 31.66
CA ASP A 117 -7.60 0.74 31.89
C ASP A 117 -6.77 1.82 31.16
N ALA A 118 -5.56 1.47 30.73
CA ALA A 118 -4.64 2.33 29.99
C ALA A 118 -4.40 1.81 28.56
N ALA A 119 -5.35 1.05 28.00
CA ALA A 119 -5.22 0.44 26.68
C ALA A 119 -4.82 1.48 25.60
N PRO A 120 -3.75 1.23 24.82
CA PRO A 120 -3.19 2.23 23.92
C PRO A 120 -4.08 2.54 22.71
N TYR A 121 -5.04 1.67 22.39
CA TYR A 121 -5.99 1.84 21.30
C TYR A 121 -7.31 1.16 21.64
N ALA A 122 -8.38 1.54 20.94
CA ALA A 122 -9.67 0.86 21.01
C ALA A 122 -9.74 -0.35 20.06
N ARG A 123 -9.13 -0.25 18.87
CA ARG A 123 -9.10 -1.33 17.88
C ARG A 123 -7.89 -1.23 16.96
N ILE A 124 -7.40 -2.37 16.50
CA ILE A 124 -6.53 -2.44 15.31
C ILE A 124 -7.33 -3.12 14.21
N VAL A 125 -7.47 -2.43 13.07
CA VAL A 125 -8.04 -2.98 11.84
C VAL A 125 -6.89 -3.27 10.88
N THR A 126 -6.84 -4.48 10.31
CA THR A 126 -5.76 -4.87 9.40
C THR A 126 -6.31 -5.20 8.02
N TYR A 127 -5.64 -4.70 6.98
CA TYR A 127 -5.85 -5.09 5.59
C TYR A 127 -4.58 -5.76 5.07
N ILE A 128 -4.75 -6.88 4.39
CA ILE A 128 -3.70 -7.51 3.60
C ILE A 128 -4.00 -7.20 2.14
N ILE A 129 -3.03 -6.58 1.47
CA ILE A 129 -3.21 -6.01 0.14
C ILE A 129 -2.14 -6.60 -0.79
N GLU A 130 -2.54 -7.06 -1.97
CA GLU A 130 -1.62 -7.51 -3.01
C GLU A 130 -1.45 -6.41 -4.07
N GLY A 131 -0.20 -6.10 -4.43
CA GLY A 131 0.08 -5.12 -5.49
C GLY A 131 -0.56 -5.44 -6.84
N PHE A 132 -1.04 -4.40 -7.52
CA PHE A 132 -1.62 -4.52 -8.86
C PHE A 132 -0.60 -5.03 -9.89
N ARG A 133 -1.09 -5.63 -10.98
CA ARG A 133 -0.22 -6.20 -12.02
C ARG A 133 0.67 -5.14 -12.67
N PHE A 134 0.13 -3.96 -12.97
CA PHE A 134 0.87 -2.88 -13.62
C PHE A 134 1.48 -1.86 -12.64
N SER A 135 1.27 -2.05 -11.34
CA SER A 135 2.01 -1.37 -10.28
C SER A 135 2.30 -2.36 -9.13
N PRO A 136 3.19 -3.34 -9.36
CA PRO A 136 3.32 -4.50 -8.49
C PRO A 136 4.08 -4.21 -7.20
N THR A 137 4.80 -3.09 -7.10
CA THR A 137 5.72 -2.81 -6.01
C THR A 137 5.53 -1.40 -5.46
N LEU A 138 5.94 -1.19 -4.20
CA LEU A 138 5.94 0.12 -3.58
C LEU A 138 6.74 1.12 -4.43
N THR A 139 6.22 2.32 -4.60
CA THR A 139 6.93 3.44 -5.21
C THR A 139 7.13 4.52 -4.15
N LEU A 140 8.38 4.99 -4.00
CA LEU A 140 8.66 6.11 -3.11
C LEU A 140 8.21 7.42 -3.77
N PRO A 141 7.43 8.27 -3.08
CA PRO A 141 7.09 9.61 -3.56
C PRO A 141 8.35 10.42 -3.92
N LYS A 142 8.25 11.22 -4.99
CA LYS A 142 9.29 12.18 -5.37
C LYS A 142 8.83 13.59 -5.02
N LEU A 143 8.66 13.83 -3.71
CA LEU A 143 8.20 15.10 -3.15
C LEU A 143 9.35 15.85 -2.51
N SER A 144 9.32 17.17 -2.61
CA SER A 144 10.38 18.08 -2.19
C SER A 144 10.04 18.90 -0.94
N SER A 145 8.77 18.98 -0.56
CA SER A 145 8.30 19.72 0.62
C SER A 145 8.75 19.08 1.95
N SER A 146 8.50 19.79 3.05
CA SER A 146 8.73 19.31 4.42
C SER A 146 7.85 18.10 4.75
N PHE A 147 8.13 17.40 5.86
CA PHE A 147 7.29 16.25 6.24
C PHE A 147 5.87 16.70 6.62
N GLU A 148 5.77 17.84 7.29
CA GLU A 148 4.55 18.47 7.79
C GLU A 148 3.66 18.95 6.65
N ASP A 149 4.26 19.38 5.54
CA ASP A 149 3.53 19.88 4.38
C ASP A 149 2.99 18.75 3.50
N LYS A 150 3.67 17.61 3.40
CA LYS A 150 3.26 16.49 2.54
C LYS A 150 1.85 16.00 2.85
N VAL A 151 1.09 15.73 1.79
CA VAL A 151 -0.24 15.11 1.90
C VAL A 151 -0.17 13.71 1.31
N TYR A 152 -0.66 12.73 2.06
CA TYR A 152 -0.91 11.38 1.57
C TYR A 152 -2.42 11.15 1.56
N GLU A 153 -2.95 10.66 0.45
CA GLU A 153 -4.38 10.37 0.31
C GLU A 153 -4.55 8.88 0.04
N LEU A 154 -5.03 8.15 1.05
CA LEU A 154 -5.45 6.76 0.93
C LEU A 154 -6.91 6.71 0.49
N ARG A 155 -7.19 5.97 -0.59
CA ARG A 155 -8.55 5.75 -1.09
C ARG A 155 -8.87 4.25 -1.07
N SER A 156 -10.07 3.92 -0.58
CA SER A 156 -10.62 2.57 -0.54
C SER A 156 -11.89 2.52 -1.39
N TYR A 157 -11.97 1.58 -2.31
CA TYR A 157 -13.10 1.40 -3.22
C TYR A 157 -13.69 0.01 -3.05
N GLU A 158 -14.91 -0.04 -2.53
CA GLU A 158 -15.68 -1.28 -2.38
C GLU A 158 -16.50 -1.56 -3.64
N GLY A 159 -16.43 -2.80 -4.11
CA GLY A 159 -17.21 -3.25 -5.25
C GLY A 159 -18.59 -3.75 -4.79
N PRO A 160 -19.69 -3.35 -5.44
CA PRO A 160 -21.03 -3.79 -5.07
C PRO A 160 -21.28 -5.28 -5.37
N THR A 161 -20.48 -5.88 -6.27
CA THR A 161 -20.40 -7.33 -6.52
C THR A 161 -18.98 -7.67 -6.97
N GLU A 162 -18.57 -8.93 -6.83
CA GLU A 162 -17.24 -9.43 -7.22
C GLU A 162 -16.99 -9.21 -8.72
N LYS A 163 -18.01 -9.38 -9.56
CA LYS A 163 -17.88 -9.16 -11.02
C LYS A 163 -17.61 -7.69 -11.35
N ARG A 164 -18.29 -6.76 -10.68
CA ARG A 164 -18.08 -5.31 -10.90
C ARG A 164 -16.75 -4.85 -10.31
N TYR A 165 -16.38 -5.42 -9.15
CA TYR A 165 -15.05 -5.25 -8.58
C TYR A 165 -13.94 -5.65 -9.56
N ARG A 166 -14.01 -6.85 -10.16
CA ARG A 166 -13.00 -7.31 -11.11
C ARG A 166 -12.85 -6.39 -12.31
N LYS A 167 -13.96 -5.89 -12.87
CA LYS A 167 -13.91 -4.89 -13.93
C LYS A 167 -13.27 -3.58 -13.48
N LYS A 168 -13.47 -3.16 -12.23
CA LYS A 168 -12.79 -1.95 -11.72
C LYS A 168 -11.29 -2.17 -11.61
N VAL A 169 -10.85 -3.34 -11.11
CA VAL A 169 -9.43 -3.73 -11.11
C VAL A 169 -8.88 -3.76 -12.54
N GLU A 170 -9.68 -4.22 -13.52
CA GLU A 170 -9.32 -4.19 -14.93
C GLU A 170 -9.19 -2.77 -15.48
N MET A 171 -10.05 -1.82 -15.08
CA MET A 171 -9.90 -0.41 -15.47
C MET A 171 -8.61 0.22 -14.95
N PHE A 172 -8.17 -0.16 -13.75
CA PHE A 172 -6.89 0.29 -13.21
C PHE A 172 -5.69 -0.29 -13.97
N ASN A 173 -5.64 -1.61 -14.13
CA ASN A 173 -4.53 -2.27 -14.81
C ASN A 173 -4.64 -2.03 -16.33
N GLU A 174 -5.62 -2.63 -16.99
CA GLU A 174 -5.74 -2.63 -18.45
C GLU A 174 -6.41 -1.36 -19.02
N GLY A 175 -7.23 -0.66 -18.24
CA GLY A 175 -7.95 0.53 -18.70
C GLY A 175 -7.13 1.81 -18.78
N GLY A 176 -5.91 1.84 -18.23
CA GLY A 176 -5.01 2.99 -18.30
C GLY A 176 -5.19 4.05 -17.20
N GLU A 177 -5.95 3.78 -16.12
CA GLU A 177 -6.04 4.73 -15.00
C GLU A 177 -4.69 4.90 -14.28
N ILE A 178 -3.87 3.84 -14.17
CA ILE A 178 -2.51 3.95 -13.59
C ILE A 178 -1.63 4.90 -14.43
N ASP A 179 -1.66 4.76 -15.75
CA ASP A 179 -0.89 5.61 -16.66
C ASP A 179 -1.38 7.07 -16.63
N LEU A 180 -2.69 7.27 -16.52
CA LEU A 180 -3.30 8.58 -16.34
C LEU A 180 -2.80 9.25 -15.05
N PHE A 181 -2.81 8.54 -13.92
CA PHE A 181 -2.27 9.06 -12.66
C PHE A 181 -0.77 9.34 -12.72
N ALA A 182 -0.01 8.50 -13.40
CA ALA A 182 1.42 8.73 -13.62
C ALA A 182 1.66 9.99 -14.48
N ARG A 183 0.92 10.16 -15.59
CA ARG A 183 0.99 11.35 -16.45
C ARG A 183 0.63 12.63 -15.71
N LEU A 184 -0.35 12.55 -14.82
CA LEU A 184 -0.81 13.67 -14.01
C LEU A 184 0.00 13.85 -12.71
N ASN A 185 1.10 13.12 -12.51
CA ASN A 185 2.00 13.24 -11.36
C ASN A 185 1.34 13.07 -9.98
N PHE A 186 0.42 12.10 -9.84
CA PHE A 186 -0.21 11.80 -8.55
C PHE A 186 0.73 11.17 -7.50
N ASN A 187 2.01 10.94 -7.84
CA ASN A 187 3.03 10.33 -6.99
C ASN A 187 2.49 9.14 -6.19
N ALA A 188 1.90 8.17 -6.89
CA ALA A 188 1.28 7.02 -6.25
C ALA A 188 2.32 6.19 -5.50
N VAL A 189 1.99 5.85 -4.26
CA VAL A 189 2.82 5.02 -3.37
C VAL A 189 2.58 3.54 -3.64
N PHE A 190 1.32 3.15 -3.81
CA PHE A 190 0.93 1.80 -4.21
C PHE A 190 -0.47 1.80 -4.81
N TYR A 191 -0.75 0.73 -5.57
CA TYR A 191 -2.10 0.30 -5.93
C TYR A 191 -2.23 -1.19 -5.62
N GLY A 192 -3.34 -1.63 -5.05
CA GLY A 192 -3.49 -3.03 -4.68
C GLY A 192 -4.92 -3.52 -4.46
N GLU A 193 -5.08 -4.82 -4.66
CA GLU A 193 -6.31 -5.55 -4.33
C GLU A 193 -6.25 -5.91 -2.85
N VAL A 194 -7.27 -5.59 -2.07
CA VAL A 194 -7.35 -6.12 -0.71
C VAL A 194 -7.74 -7.59 -0.86
N ILE A 195 -6.91 -8.48 -0.31
CA ILE A 195 -7.13 -9.93 -0.34
C ILE A 195 -7.70 -10.44 0.99
N SER A 196 -7.57 -9.66 2.06
CA SER A 196 -8.22 -9.89 3.35
C SER A 196 -8.37 -8.58 4.12
N GLY A 197 -9.57 -8.30 4.62
CA GLY A 197 -9.88 -7.09 5.38
C GLY A 197 -11.31 -7.10 5.91
N PRO A 198 -11.70 -6.09 6.71
CA PRO A 198 -13.03 -5.97 7.29
C PRO A 198 -14.16 -5.69 6.29
N THR A 199 -13.87 -5.08 5.13
CA THR A 199 -14.85 -4.79 4.08
C THR A 199 -14.29 -5.25 2.73
N MET A 200 -15.06 -6.06 2.01
CA MET A 200 -14.63 -6.79 0.81
C MET A 200 -15.84 -6.99 -0.14
N PRO A 201 -15.63 -7.09 -1.47
CA PRO A 201 -14.35 -6.93 -2.17
C PRO A 201 -13.98 -5.45 -2.30
N ASN A 202 -12.70 -5.12 -2.14
CA ASN A 202 -12.23 -3.75 -2.31
C ASN A 202 -10.79 -3.68 -2.83
N LEU A 203 -10.46 -2.50 -3.36
CA LEU A 203 -9.11 -2.14 -3.74
C LEU A 203 -8.71 -0.86 -3.00
N MET A 204 -7.42 -0.71 -2.78
CA MET A 204 -6.85 0.48 -2.16
C MET A 204 -5.69 1.01 -2.97
N TYR A 205 -5.54 2.32 -2.95
CA TYR A 205 -4.35 2.99 -3.45
C TYR A 205 -4.07 4.23 -2.63
N MET A 206 -2.80 4.64 -2.64
CA MET A 206 -2.36 5.83 -1.94
C MET A 206 -1.60 6.74 -2.88
N THR A 207 -2.03 8.00 -2.98
CA THR A 207 -1.35 9.06 -3.73
C THR A 207 -0.68 10.04 -2.78
N SER A 208 0.24 10.83 -3.27
CA SER A 208 0.97 11.79 -2.44
C SER A 208 1.22 13.11 -3.16
N PHE A 209 1.27 14.20 -2.40
CA PHE A 209 1.30 15.57 -2.92
C PHE A 209 2.17 16.46 -2.05
N GLU A 210 2.70 17.53 -2.63
CA GLU A 210 3.59 18.46 -1.93
C GLU A 210 2.89 19.14 -0.75
N ASN A 211 1.60 19.46 -0.91
CA ASN A 211 0.71 20.04 0.10
C ASN A 211 -0.77 19.87 -0.31
N LYS A 212 -1.67 20.50 0.45
CA LYS A 212 -3.11 20.41 0.20
C LYS A 212 -3.52 21.13 -1.09
N GLU A 213 -2.91 22.27 -1.37
CA GLU A 213 -3.19 23.09 -2.54
C GLU A 213 -2.78 22.34 -3.82
N ASP A 214 -1.61 21.70 -3.79
CA ASP A 214 -1.08 20.84 -4.84
C ASP A 214 -2.01 19.64 -5.08
N ARG A 215 -2.44 18.96 -4.01
CA ARG A 215 -3.45 17.90 -4.07
C ARG A 215 -4.71 18.38 -4.78
N ASP A 216 -5.26 19.51 -4.37
CA ASP A 216 -6.52 20.02 -4.91
C ASP A 216 -6.40 20.40 -6.39
N ALA A 217 -5.25 20.95 -6.80
CA ALA A 217 -4.94 21.23 -8.19
C ALA A 217 -4.86 19.94 -9.04
N HIS A 218 -4.20 18.89 -8.54
CA HIS A 218 -4.10 17.60 -9.21
C HIS A 218 -5.48 16.96 -9.47
N TRP A 219 -6.36 16.97 -8.48
CA TRP A 219 -7.72 16.44 -8.65
C TRP A 219 -8.59 17.28 -9.58
N LYS A 220 -8.41 18.61 -9.56
CA LYS A 220 -9.05 19.51 -10.54
C LYS A 220 -8.56 19.22 -11.97
N ALA A 221 -7.27 18.97 -12.16
CA ALA A 221 -6.73 18.58 -13.46
C ALA A 221 -7.31 17.23 -13.91
N PHE A 222 -7.28 16.21 -13.03
CA PHE A 222 -7.82 14.88 -13.30
C PHE A 222 -9.28 14.90 -13.76
N SER A 223 -10.16 15.57 -12.99
CA SER A 223 -11.59 15.66 -13.32
C SER A 223 -11.87 16.36 -14.65
N ASN A 224 -10.98 17.27 -15.08
CA ASN A 224 -11.11 17.97 -16.35
C ASN A 224 -10.46 17.24 -17.53
N ASP A 225 -9.63 16.22 -17.27
CA ASP A 225 -8.84 15.53 -18.28
C ASP A 225 -9.74 14.78 -19.29
N PRO A 226 -9.54 14.97 -20.62
CA PRO A 226 -10.34 14.28 -21.63
C PRO A 226 -10.24 12.76 -21.57
N GLN A 227 -9.06 12.21 -21.25
CA GLN A 227 -8.86 10.77 -21.12
C GLN A 227 -9.66 10.22 -19.94
N TRP A 228 -9.69 10.94 -18.81
CA TRP A 228 -10.55 10.56 -17.68
C TRP A 228 -12.03 10.57 -18.05
N LYS A 229 -12.51 11.60 -18.76
CA LYS A 229 -13.91 11.69 -19.20
C LYS A 229 -14.29 10.54 -20.12
N GLU A 230 -13.38 10.12 -20.99
CA GLU A 230 -13.59 8.94 -21.82
C GLU A 230 -13.63 7.66 -20.97
N LEU A 231 -12.64 7.46 -20.09
CA LEU A 231 -12.53 6.27 -19.25
C LEU A 231 -13.73 6.08 -18.32
N SER A 232 -14.14 7.15 -17.64
CA SER A 232 -15.27 7.14 -16.70
C SER A 232 -16.63 6.94 -17.37
N SER A 233 -16.73 7.15 -18.69
CA SER A 233 -17.94 6.85 -19.46
C SER A 233 -18.09 5.36 -19.81
N ARG A 234 -17.03 4.57 -19.64
CA ARG A 234 -17.04 3.12 -19.90
C ARG A 234 -17.83 2.40 -18.81
N LYS A 235 -18.58 1.36 -19.17
CA LYS A 235 -19.46 0.65 -18.23
C LYS A 235 -18.66 -0.28 -17.29
N GLU A 236 -18.60 0.10 -16.00
CA GLU A 236 -18.23 -0.75 -14.86
C GLU A 236 -19.28 -1.85 -14.60
#